data_AF-A0A6P1BWJ7-F1
#
_entry.id   AF-A0A6P1BWJ7-F1
#
_cell.length_a   1.000
_cell.length_b   1.000
_cell.length_c   1.000
_cell.angle_alpha   90.00
_cell.angle_beta   90.00
_cell.angle_gamma   90.00
#
_symmetry.space_group_name_H-M   'P 1'
#
loop_
_entity.id
_entity.type
_entity.pdbx_description
1 polymer ?
#
loop_
_entity_poly.entity_id
_entity_poly.type
_entity_poly.pdbx_seq_one_letter_code
_entity_poly.pdbx_strand_id
1 'polypeptide(L)'
;ALPLTPNGKLDRNALPAPADEAYALAAYEAPQGAVEIALARIWAELLGVERISRHDHFFELGGHSLLAVQVSSRLSQAVGIELPLSTLFARPVLTDLAASIVELLSRSGPQQLPSIAAVSRHEPLVLSFAQQRLWFLAQLNVGSTNYHIPLALRLRGVLDGRAWQRSLDRLFARHEALRSVFVATQGKPRVEVLPPDAGLPVLEHDLRHRADAEAALLDLCQEEARTPFDLARGPLIRGHLVRMSNDEHVFLLTQHHIVSDGWSMGVLLRELSQLYRAFEAGQDDPLPALAIQYPDYAAWQRQWLSGERLQKQAQYWRSALAGTTRLVLPTDRARPAQQSFAAATVPIVIDADLTGKLKRLSLQHGTTLFMTVLTAWAAVLSRLSGQDDLVIGVPSANRGQREIEELIGFFVNTLALRLDLSGEPSVSELLERTRRTVLAAQEHQDLPFEQVVEIVQPPRALDHTPLLQVMLAWENNGVGSLDLPGLNIEAASEEI
;
A
#
# COMPACT_ATOMS: atom_id res chain seq x y z
N ALA A 1 -39.40 -19.08 14.98
CA ALA A 1 -38.52 -19.91 15.83
C ALA A 1 -37.31 -20.30 14.99
N LEU A 2 -36.09 -20.25 15.55
CA LEU A 2 -34.87 -20.58 14.81
C LEU A 2 -34.72 -22.11 14.70
N PRO A 3 -34.34 -22.66 13.53
CA PRO A 3 -34.21 -24.10 13.36
C PRO A 3 -33.02 -24.62 14.17
N LEU A 4 -33.26 -25.71 14.91
CA LEU A 4 -32.25 -26.37 15.73
C LEU A 4 -31.99 -27.78 15.18
N THR A 5 -30.74 -28.18 15.17
CA THR A 5 -30.31 -29.56 14.96
C THR A 5 -30.88 -30.49 16.06
N PRO A 6 -30.89 -31.81 15.84
CA PRO A 6 -31.30 -32.78 16.87
C PRO A 6 -30.53 -32.68 18.20
N ASN A 7 -29.36 -32.03 18.19
CA ASN A 7 -28.52 -31.80 19.36
C ASN A 7 -28.74 -30.41 20.02
N GLY A 8 -29.82 -29.71 19.68
CA GLY A 8 -30.19 -28.42 20.28
C GLY A 8 -29.32 -27.23 19.85
N LYS A 9 -28.41 -27.40 18.88
CA LYS A 9 -27.61 -26.32 18.29
C LYS A 9 -28.31 -25.73 17.08
N LEU A 10 -28.11 -24.45 16.80
CA LEU A 10 -28.64 -23.77 15.61
C LEU A 10 -28.25 -24.49 14.32
N ASP A 11 -29.23 -24.90 13.53
CA ASP A 11 -29.02 -25.55 12.25
C ASP A 11 -28.77 -24.49 11.16
N ARG A 12 -27.49 -24.26 10.87
CA ARG A 12 -27.05 -23.23 9.90
C ARG A 12 -27.48 -23.54 8.47
N ASN A 13 -27.69 -24.81 8.13
CA ASN A 13 -28.10 -25.23 6.78
C ASN A 13 -29.61 -25.14 6.56
N ALA A 14 -30.38 -25.11 7.66
CA ALA A 14 -31.83 -24.91 7.64
C ALA A 14 -32.23 -23.44 7.83
N LEU A 15 -31.27 -22.52 8.01
CA LEU A 15 -31.55 -21.09 7.98
C LEU A 15 -32.03 -20.70 6.57
N PRO A 16 -33.04 -19.82 6.44
CA PRO A 16 -33.38 -19.26 5.14
C PRO A 16 -32.14 -18.65 4.51
N ALA A 17 -31.87 -18.95 3.25
CA ALA A 17 -30.90 -18.17 2.48
C ALA A 17 -31.31 -16.69 2.61
N PRO A 18 -30.37 -15.77 2.83
CA PRO A 18 -30.69 -14.35 2.87
C PRO A 18 -31.46 -14.03 1.59
N ALA A 19 -32.72 -13.60 1.72
CA ALA A 19 -33.43 -13.05 0.58
C ALA A 19 -32.67 -11.80 0.13
N ASP A 20 -32.55 -11.55 -1.17
CA ASP A 20 -31.93 -10.32 -1.71
C ASP A 20 -32.58 -9.05 -1.12
N GLU A 21 -33.81 -9.17 -0.62
CA GLU A 21 -34.61 -8.16 0.08
C GLU A 21 -34.14 -7.80 1.51
N ALA A 22 -33.20 -8.57 2.10
CA ALA A 22 -32.64 -8.27 3.43
C ALA A 22 -31.62 -7.13 3.40
N TYR A 23 -31.16 -6.74 2.21
CA TYR A 23 -30.48 -5.48 1.98
C TYR A 23 -31.55 -4.46 1.59
N ALA A 24 -31.72 -3.41 2.38
CA ALA A 24 -32.42 -2.21 1.92
C ALA A 24 -31.58 -1.55 0.81
N LEU A 25 -31.48 -2.19 -0.36
CA LEU A 25 -31.01 -1.56 -1.58
C LEU A 25 -32.12 -0.57 -1.97
N ALA A 26 -31.78 0.71 -2.03
CA ALA A 26 -32.62 1.67 -2.73
C ALA A 26 -32.99 1.08 -4.10
N ALA A 27 -34.25 1.26 -4.53
CA ALA A 27 -34.71 0.72 -5.80
C ALA A 27 -33.75 1.16 -6.93
N TYR A 28 -33.20 0.18 -7.66
CA TYR A 28 -32.21 0.47 -8.70
C TYR A 28 -32.77 1.43 -9.74
N GLU A 29 -32.12 2.59 -9.87
CA GLU A 29 -32.29 3.54 -10.96
C GLU A 29 -30.98 3.68 -11.74
N ALA A 30 -31.08 3.58 -13.08
CA ALA A 30 -29.91 3.56 -13.96
C ALA A 30 -29.20 4.94 -14.02
N PRO A 31 -27.85 4.96 -14.09
CA PRO A 31 -27.08 6.18 -14.34
C PRO A 31 -27.50 6.89 -15.65
N GLN A 32 -27.59 8.21 -15.61
CA GLN A 32 -28.04 9.05 -16.72
C GLN A 32 -26.95 10.00 -17.24
N GLY A 33 -26.77 10.03 -18.56
CA GLY A 33 -25.77 10.89 -19.20
C GLY A 33 -24.33 10.38 -19.07
N ALA A 34 -23.41 10.98 -19.82
CA ALA A 34 -22.05 10.47 -19.97
C ALA A 34 -21.27 10.41 -18.65
N VAL A 35 -21.44 11.40 -17.77
CA VAL A 35 -20.70 11.50 -16.49
C VAL A 35 -21.19 10.46 -15.48
N GLU A 36 -22.51 10.31 -15.26
CA GLU A 36 -23.03 9.29 -14.34
C GLU A 36 -22.64 7.88 -14.83
N ILE A 37 -22.72 7.62 -16.14
CA ILE A 37 -22.35 6.32 -16.73
C ILE A 37 -20.86 6.01 -16.52
N ALA A 38 -19.98 6.99 -16.78
CA ALA A 38 -18.54 6.83 -16.56
C ALA A 38 -18.23 6.58 -15.07
N LEU A 39 -18.87 7.35 -14.17
CA LEU A 39 -18.69 7.22 -12.73
C LEU A 39 -19.18 5.88 -12.20
N ALA A 40 -20.36 5.43 -12.63
CA ALA A 40 -20.92 4.13 -12.28
C ALA A 40 -20.01 2.98 -12.69
N ARG A 41 -19.42 3.05 -13.89
CA ARG A 41 -18.46 2.04 -14.37
C ARG A 41 -17.21 2.00 -13.51
N ILE A 42 -16.65 3.16 -13.16
CA ILE A 42 -15.47 3.25 -12.29
C ILE A 42 -15.77 2.68 -10.91
N TRP A 43 -16.94 3.01 -10.33
CA TRP A 43 -17.37 2.50 -9.03
C TRP A 43 -17.60 0.99 -9.05
N ALA A 44 -18.28 0.47 -10.07
CA ALA A 44 -18.51 -0.97 -10.23
C ALA A 44 -17.19 -1.76 -10.26
N GLU A 45 -16.22 -1.28 -11.04
CA GLU A 45 -14.89 -1.90 -11.17
C GLU A 45 -14.11 -1.89 -9.86
N LEU A 46 -14.12 -0.76 -9.12
CA LEU A 46 -13.35 -0.58 -7.90
C LEU A 46 -13.99 -1.24 -6.66
N LEU A 47 -15.31 -1.22 -6.57
CA LEU A 47 -16.06 -1.78 -5.43
C LEU A 47 -16.39 -3.27 -5.62
N GLY A 48 -16.19 -3.81 -6.83
CA GLY A 48 -16.54 -5.20 -7.16
C GLY A 48 -18.05 -5.44 -7.16
N VAL A 49 -18.85 -4.42 -7.48
CA VAL A 49 -20.31 -4.48 -7.51
C VAL A 49 -20.79 -4.50 -8.96
N GLU A 50 -21.70 -5.43 -9.30
CA GLU A 50 -22.15 -5.62 -10.68
C GLU A 50 -22.91 -4.40 -11.25
N ARG A 51 -23.76 -3.78 -10.44
CA ARG A 51 -24.58 -2.63 -10.83
C ARG A 51 -24.54 -1.56 -9.78
N ILE A 52 -24.24 -0.33 -10.22
CA ILE A 52 -24.30 0.88 -9.40
C ILE A 52 -25.54 1.66 -9.81
N SER A 53 -26.43 1.93 -8.86
CA SER A 53 -27.54 2.86 -9.02
C SER A 53 -27.05 4.29 -8.91
N ARG A 54 -27.75 5.20 -9.59
CA ARG A 54 -27.47 6.62 -9.53
C ARG A 54 -27.65 7.24 -8.13
N HIS A 55 -28.40 6.59 -7.25
CA HIS A 55 -28.61 7.03 -5.86
C HIS A 55 -27.73 6.30 -4.85
N ASP A 56 -26.81 5.45 -5.32
CA ASP A 56 -25.91 4.73 -4.43
C ASP A 56 -24.90 5.67 -3.77
N HIS A 57 -24.61 5.38 -2.50
CA HIS A 57 -23.65 6.10 -1.70
C HIS A 57 -22.31 5.34 -1.66
N PHE A 58 -21.23 6.00 -2.11
CA PHE A 58 -19.91 5.39 -2.28
C PHE A 58 -19.41 4.62 -1.05
N PHE A 59 -19.50 5.24 0.14
CA PHE A 59 -19.00 4.65 1.38
C PHE A 59 -19.93 3.59 1.97
N GLU A 60 -21.21 3.56 1.58
CA GLU A 60 -22.13 2.50 2.01
C GLU A 60 -21.90 1.22 1.22
N LEU A 61 -21.48 1.35 -0.04
CA LEU A 61 -21.04 0.24 -0.89
C LEU A 61 -19.64 -0.30 -0.56
N GLY A 62 -19.03 0.12 0.55
CA GLY A 62 -17.69 -0.33 0.98
C GLY A 62 -16.54 0.53 0.47
N GLY A 63 -16.83 1.69 -0.16
CA GLY A 63 -15.82 2.68 -0.53
C GLY A 63 -14.98 3.13 0.66
N HIS A 64 -13.68 3.32 0.45
CA HIS A 64 -12.74 3.86 1.44
C HIS A 64 -11.75 4.81 0.78
N SER A 65 -10.90 5.47 1.58
CA SER A 65 -10.03 6.56 1.12
C SER A 65 -9.11 6.17 -0.04
N LEU A 66 -8.60 4.94 -0.08
CA LEU A 66 -7.78 4.46 -1.20
C LEU A 66 -8.59 4.33 -2.49
N LEU A 67 -9.77 3.68 -2.44
CA LEU A 67 -10.67 3.60 -3.59
C LEU A 67 -11.10 4.99 -4.05
N ALA A 68 -11.31 5.92 -3.12
CA ALA A 68 -11.66 7.30 -3.42
C ALA A 68 -10.56 8.03 -4.21
N VAL A 69 -9.28 7.83 -3.85
CA VAL A 69 -8.14 8.34 -4.61
C VAL A 69 -8.09 7.73 -6.02
N GLN A 70 -8.35 6.42 -6.15
CA GLN A 70 -8.42 5.74 -7.45
C GLN A 70 -9.60 6.23 -8.29
N VAL A 71 -10.77 6.49 -7.69
CA VAL A 71 -11.93 7.11 -8.37
C VAL A 71 -11.52 8.46 -8.94
N SER A 72 -10.96 9.35 -8.11
CA SER A 72 -10.51 10.68 -8.57
C SER A 72 -9.56 10.56 -9.76
N SER A 73 -8.57 9.67 -9.70
CA SER A 73 -7.59 9.54 -10.79
C SER A 73 -8.19 8.94 -12.07
N ARG A 74 -8.98 7.87 -11.97
CA ARG A 74 -9.63 7.22 -13.13
C ARG A 74 -10.62 8.16 -13.81
N LEU A 75 -11.38 8.92 -13.02
CA LEU A 75 -12.27 9.95 -13.54
C LEU A 75 -11.48 11.06 -14.24
N SER A 76 -10.38 11.50 -13.61
CA SER A 76 -9.48 12.50 -14.17
C SER A 76 -9.01 12.10 -15.58
N GLN A 77 -8.64 10.84 -15.79
CA GLN A 77 -8.27 10.32 -17.10
C GLN A 77 -9.44 10.19 -18.08
N ALA A 78 -10.61 9.74 -17.61
CA ALA A 78 -11.77 9.47 -18.46
C ALA A 78 -12.47 10.75 -18.94
N VAL A 79 -12.49 11.79 -18.11
CA VAL A 79 -13.31 13.00 -18.30
C VAL A 79 -12.44 14.27 -18.42
N GLY A 80 -11.15 14.18 -18.08
CA GLY A 80 -10.20 15.29 -18.19
C GLY A 80 -10.34 16.32 -17.08
N ILE A 81 -10.66 15.95 -15.84
CA ILE A 81 -10.73 16.90 -14.71
C ILE A 81 -10.09 16.31 -13.46
N GLU A 82 -9.18 17.06 -12.83
CA GLU A 82 -8.70 16.75 -11.49
C GLU A 82 -9.82 17.04 -10.47
N LEU A 83 -10.48 15.98 -9.97
CA LEU A 83 -11.53 16.08 -8.97
C LEU A 83 -10.93 16.08 -7.56
N PRO A 84 -11.08 17.16 -6.77
CA PRO A 84 -10.66 17.18 -5.38
C PRO A 84 -11.36 16.07 -4.60
N LEU A 85 -10.59 15.34 -3.78
CA LEU A 85 -11.12 14.25 -2.97
C LEU A 85 -12.23 14.73 -2.01
N SER A 86 -12.09 15.94 -1.50
CA SER A 86 -13.09 16.62 -0.68
C SER A 86 -14.48 16.69 -1.35
N THR A 87 -14.56 16.74 -2.68
CA THR A 87 -15.83 16.75 -3.43
C THR A 87 -16.58 15.42 -3.29
N LEU A 88 -15.89 14.28 -3.37
CA LEU A 88 -16.51 12.96 -3.18
C LEU A 88 -17.03 12.81 -1.74
N PHE A 89 -16.29 13.29 -0.75
CA PHE A 89 -16.73 13.26 0.64
C PHE A 89 -17.93 14.19 0.90
N ALA A 90 -17.98 15.34 0.23
CA ALA A 90 -19.10 16.27 0.34
C ALA A 90 -20.35 15.78 -0.41
N ARG A 91 -20.17 15.05 -1.51
CA ARG A 91 -21.23 14.52 -2.37
C ARG A 91 -20.98 13.04 -2.67
N PRO A 92 -21.21 12.16 -1.69
CA PRO A 92 -20.91 10.73 -1.80
C PRO A 92 -21.95 9.94 -2.59
N VAL A 93 -23.06 10.56 -3.00
CA VAL A 93 -24.09 9.96 -3.85
C VAL A 93 -23.71 10.18 -5.32
N LEU A 94 -23.86 9.14 -6.14
CA LEU A 94 -23.38 9.15 -7.54
C LEU A 94 -23.92 10.34 -8.36
N THR A 95 -25.23 10.59 -8.32
CA THR A 95 -25.88 11.73 -9.00
C THR A 95 -25.34 13.07 -8.54
N ASP A 96 -25.23 13.28 -7.24
CA ASP A 96 -24.75 14.54 -6.67
C ASP A 96 -23.29 14.81 -7.04
N LEU A 97 -22.46 13.76 -7.05
CA LEU A 97 -21.07 13.85 -7.50
C LEU A 97 -20.98 14.17 -8.99
N ALA A 98 -21.75 13.47 -9.81
CA ALA A 98 -21.80 13.69 -11.25
C ALA A 98 -22.21 15.13 -11.58
N ALA A 99 -23.19 15.69 -10.85
CA ALA A 99 -23.59 17.09 -11.00
C ALA A 99 -22.43 18.06 -10.72
N SER A 100 -21.63 17.82 -9.67
CA SER A 100 -20.44 18.63 -9.38
C SER A 100 -19.36 18.52 -10.45
N ILE A 101 -19.17 17.33 -11.03
CA ILE A 101 -18.23 17.14 -12.14
C ILE A 101 -18.69 17.91 -13.39
N VAL A 102 -19.99 17.87 -13.72
CA VAL A 102 -20.56 18.63 -14.83
C VAL A 102 -20.41 20.14 -14.63
N GLU A 103 -20.61 20.62 -13.41
CA GLU A 103 -20.39 22.03 -13.06
C GLU A 103 -18.92 22.44 -13.24
N LEU A 104 -17.97 21.59 -12.83
CA LEU A 104 -16.54 21.81 -13.03
C LEU A 104 -16.15 21.81 -14.51
N LEU A 105 -16.66 20.85 -15.30
CA LEU A 105 -16.47 20.79 -16.76
C LEU A 105 -16.93 22.06 -17.45
N SER A 106 -18.09 22.57 -17.04
CA SER A 106 -18.67 23.77 -17.62
C SER A 106 -17.85 25.03 -17.31
N ARG A 107 -17.12 25.06 -16.20
CA ARG A 107 -16.31 26.21 -15.77
C ARG A 107 -14.88 26.20 -16.32
N SER A 108 -14.24 25.04 -16.32
CA SER A 108 -12.79 24.93 -16.56
C SER A 108 -12.45 24.24 -17.88
N GLY A 109 -13.40 23.59 -18.53
CA GLY A 109 -13.14 22.70 -19.67
C GLY A 109 -12.31 21.46 -19.26
N PRO A 110 -12.10 20.52 -20.19
CA PRO A 110 -11.21 19.39 -19.97
C PRO A 110 -9.75 19.86 -19.90
N GLN A 111 -9.05 19.44 -18.85
CA GLN A 111 -7.62 19.61 -18.64
C GLN A 111 -6.84 18.44 -19.23
N GLN A 112 -5.73 18.74 -19.88
CA GLN A 112 -4.77 17.73 -20.30
C GLN A 112 -3.86 17.37 -19.12
N LEU A 113 -4.16 16.24 -18.49
CA LEU A 113 -3.31 15.69 -17.44
C LEU A 113 -2.10 15.01 -18.10
N PRO A 114 -0.87 15.20 -17.59
CA PRO A 114 0.30 14.57 -18.17
C PRO A 114 0.28 13.08 -17.87
N SER A 115 0.26 12.30 -18.96
CA SER A 115 0.46 10.86 -18.92
C SER A 115 1.92 10.52 -18.62
N ILE A 116 2.12 9.32 -18.11
CA ILE A 116 3.47 8.77 -17.91
C ILE A 116 3.94 8.21 -19.25
N ALA A 117 4.98 8.82 -19.82
CA ALA A 117 5.58 8.37 -21.07
C ALA A 117 6.83 7.53 -20.82
N ALA A 118 7.06 6.52 -21.66
CA ALA A 118 8.28 5.75 -21.64
C ALA A 118 9.50 6.62 -21.95
N VAL A 119 10.55 6.54 -21.13
CA VAL A 119 11.81 7.27 -21.31
C VAL A 119 12.88 6.39 -21.96
N SER A 120 13.88 7.01 -22.58
CA SER A 120 14.99 6.28 -23.20
C SER A 120 15.81 5.51 -22.17
N ARG A 121 16.10 4.22 -22.44
CA ARG A 121 17.04 3.41 -21.64
C ARG A 121 18.51 3.65 -22.01
N HIS A 122 18.78 4.53 -22.98
CA HIS A 122 20.12 4.96 -23.36
C HIS A 122 20.59 6.22 -22.62
N GLU A 123 19.69 6.87 -21.89
CA GLU A 123 19.99 8.05 -21.07
C GLU A 123 20.07 7.67 -19.59
N PRO A 124 20.80 8.44 -18.76
CA PRO A 124 20.85 8.20 -17.32
C PRO A 124 19.46 8.25 -16.69
N LEU A 125 19.02 7.13 -16.10
CA LEU A 125 17.75 7.05 -15.40
C LEU A 125 17.87 7.71 -14.02
N VAL A 126 16.78 8.36 -13.58
CA VAL A 126 16.73 9.10 -12.32
C VAL A 126 16.01 8.30 -11.25
N LEU A 127 16.37 8.55 -9.99
CA LEU A 127 15.64 8.02 -8.85
C LEU A 127 14.35 8.81 -8.66
N SER A 128 13.27 8.12 -8.30
CA SER A 128 12.12 8.79 -7.69
C SER A 128 12.57 9.50 -6.40
N PHE A 129 11.79 10.46 -5.91
CA PHE A 129 12.14 11.14 -4.66
C PHE A 129 12.24 10.15 -3.48
N ALA A 130 11.33 9.18 -3.42
CA ALA A 130 11.30 8.16 -2.38
C ALA A 130 12.54 7.24 -2.46
N GLN A 131 12.92 6.81 -3.67
CA GLN A 131 14.16 6.05 -3.89
C GLN A 131 15.41 6.85 -3.50
N GLN A 132 15.48 8.14 -3.84
CA GLN A 132 16.64 8.99 -3.52
C GLN A 132 16.91 9.04 -2.02
N ARG A 133 15.86 9.06 -1.19
CA ARG A 133 16.02 9.00 0.26
C ARG A 133 16.49 7.66 0.75
N LEU A 134 15.85 6.57 0.35
CA LEU A 134 16.27 5.24 0.79
C LEU A 134 17.72 4.98 0.41
N TRP A 135 18.12 5.44 -0.79
CA TRP A 135 19.51 5.43 -1.20
C TRP A 135 20.40 6.24 -0.24
N PHE A 136 20.03 7.49 0.11
CA PHE A 136 20.77 8.31 1.06
C PHE A 136 20.87 7.65 2.46
N LEU A 137 19.79 7.06 2.97
CA LEU A 137 19.78 6.35 4.25
C LEU A 137 20.69 5.11 4.22
N ALA A 138 20.68 4.36 3.12
CA ALA A 138 21.58 3.23 2.92
C ALA A 138 23.06 3.65 2.88
N GLN A 139 23.38 4.86 2.37
CA GLN A 139 24.74 5.40 2.43
C GLN A 139 25.17 5.78 3.86
N LEU A 140 24.24 6.23 4.71
CA LEU A 140 24.54 6.58 6.11
C LEU A 140 24.71 5.35 7.00
N ASN A 141 23.93 4.28 6.74
CA ASN A 141 23.92 3.05 7.50
C ASN A 141 24.24 1.86 6.59
N VAL A 142 25.48 1.78 6.13
CA VAL A 142 25.95 0.69 5.25
C VAL A 142 25.74 -0.65 5.94
N GLY A 143 25.08 -1.59 5.23
CA GLY A 143 24.76 -2.92 5.76
C GLY A 143 23.48 -2.99 6.61
N SER A 144 22.71 -1.90 6.71
CA SER A 144 21.41 -1.93 7.39
C SER A 144 20.40 -2.83 6.68
N THR A 145 19.64 -3.60 7.46
CA THR A 145 18.58 -4.51 6.98
C THR A 145 17.18 -3.96 7.27
N ASN A 146 17.08 -2.72 7.78
CA ASN A 146 15.82 -2.11 8.23
C ASN A 146 14.77 -1.93 7.12
N TYR A 147 15.19 -2.03 5.85
CA TYR A 147 14.34 -1.86 4.68
C TYR A 147 14.26 -3.14 3.85
N HIS A 148 14.41 -4.30 4.49
CA HIS A 148 14.12 -5.58 3.86
C HIS A 148 12.63 -5.90 3.97
N ILE A 149 12.10 -6.53 2.93
CA ILE A 149 10.74 -7.07 2.86
C ILE A 149 10.89 -8.59 2.73
N PRO A 150 11.01 -9.33 3.85
CA PRO A 150 11.05 -10.79 3.81
C PRO A 150 9.64 -11.35 3.61
N LEU A 151 9.56 -12.45 2.87
CA LEU A 151 8.38 -13.26 2.68
C LEU A 151 8.77 -14.73 2.84
N ALA A 152 8.00 -15.49 3.62
CA ALA A 152 8.18 -16.92 3.78
C ALA A 152 6.87 -17.66 3.47
N LEU A 153 6.91 -18.53 2.47
CA LEU A 153 5.77 -19.30 1.99
C LEU A 153 6.04 -20.79 2.15
N ARG A 154 5.18 -21.49 2.89
CA ARG A 154 5.21 -22.96 2.96
C ARG A 154 4.31 -23.53 1.87
N LEU A 155 4.90 -24.34 1.00
CA LEU A 155 4.29 -24.94 -0.19
C LEU A 155 4.13 -26.45 0.05
N ARG A 156 2.90 -26.91 0.21
CA ARG A 156 2.56 -28.33 0.43
C ARG A 156 1.97 -28.93 -0.84
N GLY A 157 2.61 -29.95 -1.37
CA GLY A 157 2.26 -30.66 -2.60
C GLY A 157 3.47 -30.86 -3.52
N VAL A 158 3.21 -31.32 -4.74
CA VAL A 158 4.27 -31.58 -5.74
C VAL A 158 4.58 -30.28 -6.48
N LEU A 159 5.75 -29.69 -6.19
CA LEU A 159 6.23 -28.48 -6.88
C LEU A 159 6.94 -28.85 -8.19
N ASP A 160 6.48 -28.29 -9.32
CA ASP A 160 7.28 -28.30 -10.55
C ASP A 160 8.37 -27.23 -10.47
N GLY A 161 9.58 -27.66 -10.09
CA GLY A 161 10.74 -26.76 -9.96
C GLY A 161 11.12 -26.04 -11.25
N ARG A 162 10.83 -26.61 -12.44
CA ARG A 162 11.14 -25.95 -13.72
C ARG A 162 10.14 -24.85 -14.02
N ALA A 163 8.84 -25.11 -13.83
CA ALA A 163 7.81 -24.09 -13.96
C ALA A 163 8.01 -22.97 -12.94
N TRP A 164 8.40 -23.33 -11.71
CA TRP A 164 8.73 -22.39 -10.64
C TRP A 164 9.87 -21.44 -11.02
N GLN A 165 11.04 -21.97 -11.37
CA GLN A 165 12.19 -21.14 -11.73
C GLN A 165 11.90 -20.26 -12.96
N ARG A 166 11.24 -20.82 -13.99
CA ARG A 166 10.83 -20.04 -15.18
C ARG A 166 9.91 -18.87 -14.81
N SER A 167 9.02 -19.05 -13.83
CA SER A 167 8.11 -18.00 -13.37
C SER A 167 8.88 -16.87 -12.68
N LEU A 168 9.83 -17.21 -11.81
CA LEU A 168 10.69 -16.23 -11.13
C LEU A 168 11.59 -15.47 -12.11
N ASP A 169 12.21 -16.17 -13.05
CA ASP A 169 13.05 -15.54 -14.09
C ASP A 169 12.21 -14.61 -14.97
N ARG A 170 10.97 -15.00 -15.28
CA ARG A 170 10.07 -14.16 -16.07
C ARG A 170 9.65 -12.89 -15.33
N LEU A 171 9.35 -12.99 -14.04
CA LEU A 171 9.07 -11.81 -13.19
C LEU A 171 10.25 -10.85 -13.15
N PHE A 172 11.45 -11.40 -12.94
CA PHE A 172 12.69 -10.63 -12.93
C PHE A 172 12.93 -9.92 -14.27
N ALA A 173 12.75 -10.61 -15.40
CA ALA A 173 12.87 -10.02 -16.73
C ALA A 173 11.80 -8.94 -16.98
N ARG A 174 10.56 -9.18 -16.55
CA ARG A 174 9.37 -8.32 -16.80
C ARG A 174 9.44 -6.97 -16.08
N HIS A 175 9.89 -6.94 -14.84
CA HIS A 175 9.87 -5.73 -14.01
C HIS A 175 11.27 -5.14 -13.87
N GLU A 176 11.51 -3.98 -14.50
CA GLU A 176 12.80 -3.29 -14.41
C GLU A 176 13.15 -2.87 -12.98
N ALA A 177 12.16 -2.66 -12.11
CA ALA A 177 12.39 -2.35 -10.70
C ALA A 177 13.19 -3.45 -9.99
N LEU A 178 12.86 -4.73 -10.24
CA LEU A 178 13.57 -5.88 -9.65
C LEU A 178 15.02 -6.02 -10.14
N ARG A 179 15.32 -5.39 -11.28
CA ARG A 179 16.65 -5.35 -11.92
C ARG A 179 17.37 -4.01 -11.72
N SER A 180 16.80 -3.08 -10.98
CA SER A 180 17.37 -1.76 -10.78
C SER A 180 18.49 -1.78 -9.75
N VAL A 181 19.61 -1.16 -10.09
CA VAL A 181 20.73 -0.85 -9.19
C VAL A 181 20.94 0.65 -9.12
N PHE A 182 21.50 1.12 -8.01
CA PHE A 182 21.62 2.52 -7.66
C PHE A 182 23.09 2.88 -7.49
N VAL A 183 23.64 3.54 -8.52
CA VAL A 183 25.05 3.91 -8.57
C VAL A 183 25.21 5.42 -8.40
N ALA A 184 26.32 5.85 -7.80
CA ALA A 184 26.69 7.26 -7.74
C ALA A 184 27.81 7.53 -8.73
N THR A 185 27.54 8.38 -9.73
CA THR A 185 28.58 8.90 -10.61
C THR A 185 28.74 10.38 -10.39
N GLN A 186 29.98 10.80 -10.09
CA GLN A 186 30.28 12.19 -9.71
C GLN A 186 29.40 12.70 -8.56
N GLY A 187 29.06 11.82 -7.61
CA GLY A 187 28.24 12.14 -6.45
C GLY A 187 26.73 12.27 -6.72
N LYS A 188 26.27 12.07 -7.96
CA LYS A 188 24.85 12.07 -8.30
C LYS A 188 24.32 10.63 -8.40
N PRO A 189 23.27 10.27 -7.64
CA PRO A 189 22.68 8.94 -7.75
C PRO A 189 21.93 8.82 -9.08
N ARG A 190 22.10 7.68 -9.75
CA ARG A 190 21.34 7.28 -10.93
C ARG A 190 20.91 5.83 -10.83
N VAL A 191 19.91 5.46 -11.63
CA VAL A 191 19.47 4.08 -11.77
C VAL A 191 20.12 3.46 -12.99
N GLU A 192 20.61 2.23 -12.85
CA GLU A 192 20.97 1.35 -13.97
C GLU A 192 20.12 0.09 -13.87
N VAL A 193 19.83 -0.53 -15.00
CA VAL A 193 18.97 -1.72 -15.06
C VAL A 193 19.81 -2.90 -15.53
N LEU A 194 19.90 -3.94 -14.71
CA LEU A 194 20.60 -5.18 -15.04
C LEU A 194 19.93 -5.91 -16.21
N PRO A 195 20.66 -6.71 -17.01
CA PRO A 195 20.08 -7.46 -18.12
C PRO A 195 18.92 -8.39 -17.71
N PRO A 196 17.89 -8.55 -18.55
CA PRO A 196 16.72 -9.37 -18.22
C PRO A 196 17.01 -10.88 -18.13
N ASP A 197 18.08 -11.35 -18.76
CA ASP A 197 18.49 -12.75 -18.85
C ASP A 197 19.31 -13.24 -17.65
N ALA A 198 19.61 -12.37 -16.68
CA ALA A 198 20.33 -12.77 -15.47
C ALA A 198 19.51 -13.67 -14.52
N GLY A 199 18.18 -13.70 -14.66
CA GLY A 199 17.29 -14.52 -13.83
C GLY A 199 17.19 -14.06 -12.37
N LEU A 200 16.25 -14.62 -11.62
CA LEU A 200 16.14 -14.38 -10.19
C LEU A 200 17.08 -15.34 -9.45
N PRO A 201 18.03 -14.86 -8.63
CA PRO A 201 18.91 -15.77 -7.88
C PRO A 201 18.13 -16.56 -6.83
N VAL A 202 18.09 -17.88 -6.98
CA VAL A 202 17.48 -18.81 -6.02
C VAL A 202 18.53 -19.80 -5.50
N LEU A 203 18.70 -19.87 -4.19
CA LEU A 203 19.53 -20.89 -3.53
C LEU A 203 18.66 -22.04 -3.03
N GLU A 204 19.00 -23.27 -3.44
CA GLU A 204 18.30 -24.47 -2.97
C GLU A 204 18.96 -25.05 -1.71
N HIS A 205 18.13 -25.43 -0.75
CA HIS A 205 18.53 -26.10 0.49
C HIS A 205 17.76 -27.41 0.64
N ASP A 206 18.41 -28.48 1.07
CA ASP A 206 17.76 -29.78 1.31
C ASP A 206 17.85 -30.16 2.80
N LEU A 207 16.72 -30.10 3.49
CA LEU A 207 16.62 -30.41 4.92
C LEU A 207 15.86 -31.72 5.18
N ARG A 208 15.49 -32.49 4.14
CA ARG A 208 14.63 -33.68 4.22
C ARG A 208 15.13 -34.77 5.17
N HIS A 209 16.42 -34.81 5.45
CA HIS A 209 17.07 -35.84 6.26
C HIS A 209 17.63 -35.32 7.58
N ARG A 210 17.29 -34.08 7.95
CA ARG A 210 17.76 -33.46 9.19
C ARG A 210 16.76 -33.67 10.32
N ALA A 211 17.26 -34.09 11.49
CA ALA A 211 16.43 -34.21 12.69
C ALA A 211 16.01 -32.84 13.26
N ASP A 212 16.77 -31.79 12.96
CA ASP A 212 16.58 -30.41 13.39
C ASP A 212 16.04 -29.50 12.26
N ALA A 213 15.35 -30.06 11.26
CA ALA A 213 14.98 -29.35 10.03
C ALA A 213 14.23 -28.03 10.25
N GLU A 214 13.26 -27.98 11.18
CA GLU A 214 12.52 -26.75 11.48
C GLU A 214 13.39 -25.68 12.16
N ALA A 215 14.32 -26.08 13.04
CA ALA A 215 15.26 -25.14 13.64
C ALA A 215 16.24 -24.58 12.60
N ALA A 216 16.75 -25.45 11.73
CA ALA A 216 17.61 -25.04 10.62
C ALA A 216 16.88 -24.13 9.61
N LEU A 217 15.58 -24.36 9.38
CA LEU A 217 14.76 -23.47 8.57
C LEU A 217 14.66 -22.07 9.21
N LEU A 218 14.41 -22.00 10.52
CA LEU A 218 14.35 -20.73 11.24
C LEU A 218 15.68 -19.96 11.15
N ASP A 219 16.80 -20.66 11.32
CA ASP A 219 18.14 -20.07 11.16
C ASP A 219 18.33 -19.50 9.75
N LEU A 220 17.96 -20.25 8.70
CA LEU A 220 18.03 -19.79 7.31
C LEU A 220 17.17 -18.55 7.07
N CYS A 221 15.96 -18.50 7.67
CA CYS A 221 15.10 -17.34 7.52
C CYS A 221 15.69 -16.09 8.19
N GLN A 222 16.24 -16.24 9.39
CA GLN A 222 16.89 -15.14 10.10
C GLN A 222 18.16 -14.67 9.39
N GLU A 223 18.97 -15.61 8.87
CA GLU A 223 20.16 -15.31 8.09
C GLU A 223 19.78 -14.53 6.83
N GLU A 224 18.79 -14.99 6.08
CA GLU A 224 18.37 -14.33 4.84
C GLU A 224 17.79 -12.94 5.12
N ALA A 225 16.94 -12.79 6.14
CA ALA A 225 16.38 -11.50 6.54
C ALA A 225 17.46 -10.49 6.98
N ARG A 226 18.58 -10.97 7.55
CA ARG A 226 19.71 -10.14 8.04
C ARG A 226 20.85 -9.98 7.05
N THR A 227 20.83 -10.65 5.90
CA THR A 227 21.89 -10.54 4.91
C THR A 227 21.71 -9.26 4.08
N PRO A 228 22.60 -8.26 4.17
CA PRO A 228 22.40 -6.96 3.53
C PRO A 228 22.43 -7.03 2.01
N PHE A 229 21.77 -6.07 1.36
CA PHE A 229 21.88 -5.85 -0.09
C PHE A 229 22.96 -4.82 -0.43
N ASP A 230 23.68 -5.04 -1.53
CA ASP A 230 24.52 -4.01 -2.17
C ASP A 230 23.70 -3.30 -3.25
N LEU A 231 23.23 -2.08 -2.93
CA LEU A 231 22.41 -1.26 -3.82
C LEU A 231 23.10 -0.95 -5.16
N ALA A 232 24.44 -0.92 -5.22
CA ALA A 232 25.16 -0.58 -6.44
C ALA A 232 25.40 -1.79 -7.37
N ARG A 233 25.30 -3.02 -6.84
CA ARG A 233 25.57 -4.26 -7.61
C ARG A 233 24.32 -5.08 -7.86
N GLY A 234 23.41 -5.14 -6.90
CA GLY A 234 22.19 -5.94 -6.98
C GLY A 234 22.45 -7.44 -7.26
N PRO A 235 21.40 -8.17 -7.69
CA PRO A 235 19.99 -7.73 -7.70
C PRO A 235 19.46 -7.48 -6.28
N LEU A 236 18.42 -6.66 -6.16
CA LEU A 236 17.83 -6.26 -4.87
C LEU A 236 16.64 -7.13 -4.47
N ILE A 237 16.70 -8.38 -4.91
CA ILE A 237 15.76 -9.47 -4.67
C ILE A 237 16.56 -10.77 -4.63
N ARG A 238 16.28 -11.64 -3.65
CA ARG A 238 16.91 -12.96 -3.49
C ARG A 238 15.88 -13.99 -3.06
N GLY A 239 15.98 -15.20 -3.60
CA GLY A 239 15.13 -16.33 -3.25
C GLY A 239 15.91 -17.48 -2.62
N HIS A 240 15.27 -18.22 -1.72
CA HIS A 240 15.73 -19.52 -1.23
C HIS A 240 14.60 -20.52 -1.36
N LEU A 241 14.88 -21.72 -1.86
CA LEU A 241 13.94 -22.82 -1.89
C LEU A 241 14.44 -23.95 -0.98
N VAL A 242 13.76 -24.14 0.14
CA VAL A 242 14.11 -25.12 1.17
C VAL A 242 13.22 -26.35 1.02
N ARG A 243 13.79 -27.53 0.82
CA ARG A 243 13.06 -28.79 0.70
C ARG A 243 12.94 -29.43 2.09
N MET A 244 11.72 -29.53 2.61
CA MET A 244 11.43 -30.09 3.93
C MET A 244 11.07 -31.58 3.85
N SER A 245 10.34 -31.97 2.79
CA SER A 245 10.04 -33.36 2.43
C SER A 245 10.01 -33.50 0.90
N ASN A 246 9.50 -34.62 0.37
CA ASN A 246 9.29 -34.76 -1.08
C ASN A 246 8.11 -33.92 -1.60
N ASP A 247 7.18 -33.56 -0.71
CA ASP A 247 5.93 -32.86 -0.98
C ASP A 247 5.77 -31.60 -0.12
N GLU A 248 6.86 -31.10 0.45
CA GLU A 248 6.86 -29.89 1.27
C GLU A 248 8.12 -29.06 1.02
N HIS A 249 7.90 -27.81 0.65
CA HIS A 249 8.94 -26.83 0.38
C HIS A 249 8.64 -25.55 1.15
N VAL A 250 9.67 -24.79 1.51
CA VAL A 250 9.54 -23.43 2.02
C VAL A 250 10.29 -22.51 1.09
N PHE A 251 9.58 -21.55 0.51
CA PHE A 251 10.16 -20.52 -0.33
C PHE A 251 10.33 -19.24 0.49
N LEU A 252 11.57 -18.78 0.60
CA LEU A 252 11.92 -17.50 1.19
C LEU A 252 12.22 -16.52 0.06
N LEU A 253 11.66 -15.32 0.14
CA LEU A 253 11.93 -14.24 -0.80
C LEU A 253 12.17 -12.96 -0.03
N THR A 254 13.33 -12.36 -0.20
CA THR A 254 13.63 -11.05 0.39
C THR A 254 13.85 -10.03 -0.70
N GLN A 255 13.23 -8.87 -0.56
CA GLN A 255 13.40 -7.72 -1.44
C GLN A 255 13.86 -6.51 -0.64
N HIS A 256 14.63 -5.62 -1.25
CA HIS A 256 14.87 -4.29 -0.67
C HIS A 256 13.70 -3.35 -0.97
N HIS A 257 13.24 -2.59 0.03
CA HIS A 257 12.08 -1.69 -0.08
C HIS A 257 12.26 -0.58 -1.13
N ILE A 258 13.48 -0.34 -1.62
CA ILE A 258 13.77 0.63 -2.69
C ILE A 258 13.28 0.18 -4.08
N VAL A 259 13.04 -1.12 -4.27
CA VAL A 259 12.55 -1.71 -5.54
C VAL A 259 11.14 -2.29 -5.43
N SER A 260 10.53 -2.29 -4.24
CA SER A 260 9.26 -2.95 -3.98
C SER A 260 8.54 -2.33 -2.78
N ASP A 261 7.24 -2.57 -2.66
CA ASP A 261 6.39 -2.13 -1.56
C ASP A 261 5.24 -3.12 -1.32
N GLY A 262 4.41 -2.89 -0.30
CA GLY A 262 3.31 -3.80 0.03
C GLY A 262 2.33 -4.03 -1.13
N TRP A 263 2.07 -3.02 -1.96
CA TRP A 263 1.25 -3.19 -3.17
C TRP A 263 1.97 -4.03 -4.22
N SER A 264 3.26 -3.79 -4.44
CA SER A 264 4.10 -4.57 -5.34
C SER A 264 4.17 -6.04 -4.97
N MET A 265 4.12 -6.37 -3.68
CA MET A 265 4.01 -7.76 -3.22
C MET A 265 2.74 -8.44 -3.73
N GLY A 266 1.60 -7.75 -3.68
CA GLY A 266 0.35 -8.26 -4.26
C GLY A 266 0.41 -8.45 -5.77
N VAL A 267 1.10 -7.55 -6.50
CA VAL A 267 1.37 -7.71 -7.94
C VAL A 267 2.26 -8.93 -8.19
N LEU A 268 3.36 -9.06 -7.46
CA LEU A 268 4.32 -10.15 -7.58
C LEU A 268 3.65 -11.51 -7.37
N LEU A 269 2.89 -11.70 -6.29
CA LEU A 269 2.21 -12.96 -5.98
C LEU A 269 1.15 -13.32 -7.04
N ARG A 270 0.39 -12.32 -7.50
CA ARG A 270 -0.63 -12.53 -8.54
C ARG A 270 0.00 -12.95 -9.87
N GLU A 271 1.07 -12.27 -10.29
CA GLU A 271 1.76 -12.61 -11.54
C GLU A 271 2.52 -13.93 -11.43
N LEU A 272 3.15 -14.23 -10.28
CA LEU A 272 3.77 -15.53 -10.00
C LEU A 272 2.79 -16.68 -10.17
N SER A 273 1.56 -16.53 -9.66
CA SER A 273 0.50 -17.54 -9.81
C SER A 273 0.11 -17.78 -11.26
N GLN A 274 -0.05 -16.70 -12.04
CA GLN A 274 -0.41 -16.80 -13.47
C GLN A 274 0.71 -17.45 -14.29
N LEU A 275 1.95 -17.06 -14.04
CA LEU A 275 3.12 -17.59 -14.72
C LEU A 275 3.33 -19.08 -14.40
N TYR A 276 3.26 -19.45 -13.12
CA TYR A 276 3.45 -20.84 -12.71
C TYR A 276 2.41 -21.74 -13.34
N ARG A 277 1.12 -21.37 -13.27
CA ARG A 277 0.02 -22.12 -13.89
C ARG A 277 0.22 -22.31 -15.40
N ALA A 278 0.61 -21.26 -16.11
CA ALA A 278 0.85 -21.34 -17.55
C ALA A 278 2.04 -22.26 -17.86
N PHE A 279 3.17 -22.09 -17.17
CA PHE A 279 4.39 -22.86 -17.44
C PHE A 279 4.28 -24.33 -17.02
N GLU A 280 3.58 -24.64 -15.93
CA GLU A 280 3.24 -26.00 -15.51
C GLU A 280 2.36 -26.68 -16.57
N ALA A 281 1.40 -25.95 -17.15
CA ALA A 281 0.56 -26.43 -18.24
C ALA A 281 1.28 -26.49 -19.61
N GLY A 282 2.56 -26.13 -19.68
CA GLY A 282 3.32 -26.07 -20.92
C GLY A 282 2.90 -24.95 -21.88
N GLN A 283 2.22 -23.92 -21.36
CA GLN A 283 1.78 -22.73 -22.11
C GLN A 283 2.86 -21.63 -22.09
N ASP A 284 2.69 -20.64 -22.96
CA ASP A 284 3.52 -19.44 -23.01
C ASP A 284 3.15 -18.42 -21.91
N ASP A 285 3.94 -17.35 -21.81
CA ASP A 285 3.68 -16.23 -20.87
C ASP A 285 2.29 -15.59 -21.12
N PRO A 286 1.36 -15.66 -20.16
CA PRO A 286 0.01 -15.12 -20.33
C PRO A 286 -0.08 -13.61 -20.04
N LEU A 287 0.98 -12.98 -19.51
CA LEU A 287 0.92 -11.62 -19.02
C LEU A 287 1.02 -10.60 -20.16
N PRO A 288 0.12 -9.60 -20.24
CA PRO A 288 0.21 -8.54 -21.25
C PRO A 288 1.48 -7.70 -21.05
N ALA A 289 2.01 -7.09 -22.12
CA ALA A 289 3.17 -6.21 -22.00
C ALA A 289 2.85 -4.97 -21.15
N LEU A 290 3.78 -4.57 -20.28
CA LEU A 290 3.67 -3.33 -19.50
C LEU A 290 3.96 -2.14 -20.41
N ALA A 291 3.04 -1.17 -20.45
CA ALA A 291 3.17 0.03 -21.29
C ALA A 291 4.27 1.00 -20.79
N ILE A 292 4.52 0.97 -19.48
CA ILE A 292 5.54 1.75 -18.79
C ILE A 292 6.23 0.87 -17.73
N GLN A 293 7.33 1.36 -17.18
CA GLN A 293 8.09 0.74 -16.10
C GLN A 293 8.36 1.78 -15.00
N TYR A 294 8.87 1.32 -13.85
CA TYR A 294 9.14 2.21 -12.72
C TYR A 294 10.06 3.40 -13.07
N PRO A 295 11.15 3.26 -13.86
CA PRO A 295 11.97 4.40 -14.25
C PRO A 295 11.21 5.50 -15.02
N ASP A 296 10.16 5.12 -15.76
CA ASP A 296 9.30 6.07 -16.48
C ASP A 296 8.47 6.89 -15.49
N TYR A 297 7.89 6.23 -14.47
CA TYR A 297 7.23 6.91 -13.36
C TYR A 297 8.17 7.85 -12.61
N ALA A 298 9.40 7.41 -12.32
CA ALA A 298 10.38 8.23 -11.62
C ALA A 298 10.72 9.51 -12.40
N ALA A 299 10.91 9.41 -13.72
CA ALA A 299 11.15 10.56 -14.58
C ALA A 299 9.93 11.50 -14.64
N TRP A 300 8.72 10.94 -14.82
CA TRP A 300 7.47 11.69 -14.81
C TRP A 300 7.27 12.42 -13.48
N GLN A 301 7.50 11.76 -12.33
CA GLN A 301 7.31 12.35 -11.01
C GLN A 301 8.19 13.59 -10.82
N ARG A 302 9.44 13.55 -11.30
CA ARG A 302 10.37 14.68 -11.22
C ARG A 302 9.92 15.89 -12.04
N GLN A 303 9.32 15.64 -13.19
CA GLN A 303 8.79 16.70 -14.05
C GLN A 303 7.47 17.25 -13.50
N TRP A 304 6.58 16.36 -13.06
CA TRP A 304 5.24 16.67 -12.58
C TRP A 304 5.28 17.48 -11.27
N LEU A 305 6.13 17.07 -10.34
CA LEU A 305 6.30 17.74 -9.06
C LEU A 305 7.39 18.83 -9.14
N SER A 306 7.15 19.81 -10.01
CA SER A 306 8.06 20.95 -10.22
C SER A 306 7.31 22.28 -10.24
N GLY A 307 8.05 23.39 -10.27
CA GLY A 307 7.50 24.74 -10.39
C GLY A 307 6.44 25.07 -9.34
N GLU A 308 5.30 25.57 -9.80
CA GLU A 308 4.18 26.01 -8.94
C GLU A 308 3.55 24.87 -8.14
N ARG A 309 3.41 23.66 -8.72
CA ARG A 309 2.82 22.51 -8.02
C ARG A 309 3.65 22.14 -6.79
N LEU A 310 4.98 22.06 -6.96
CA LEU A 310 5.90 21.80 -5.84
C LEU A 310 5.81 22.91 -4.77
N GLN A 311 5.73 24.18 -5.17
CA GLN A 311 5.62 25.30 -4.23
C GLN A 311 4.32 25.24 -3.42
N LYS A 312 3.18 24.95 -4.06
CA LYS A 312 1.88 24.81 -3.39
C LYS A 312 1.91 23.66 -2.38
N GLN A 313 2.39 22.50 -2.81
CA GLN A 313 2.60 21.33 -1.96
C GLN A 313 3.49 21.66 -0.75
N ALA A 314 4.66 22.25 -1.01
CA ALA A 314 5.62 22.62 0.03
C ALA A 314 5.06 23.63 1.03
N GLN A 315 4.28 24.62 0.57
CA GLN A 315 3.71 25.65 1.42
C GLN A 315 2.66 25.09 2.38
N TYR A 316 1.84 24.16 1.92
CA TYR A 316 0.90 23.44 2.78
C TYR A 316 1.64 22.71 3.90
N TRP A 317 2.61 21.86 3.55
CA TRP A 317 3.32 21.04 4.53
C TRP A 317 4.13 21.86 5.53
N ARG A 318 4.78 22.95 5.06
CA ARG A 318 5.46 23.91 5.93
C ARG A 318 4.49 24.50 6.96
N SER A 319 3.30 24.90 6.54
CA SER A 319 2.31 25.52 7.42
C SER A 319 1.67 24.50 8.36
N ALA A 320 1.29 23.33 7.85
CA ALA A 320 0.64 22.26 8.60
C ALA A 320 1.52 21.75 9.74
N LEU A 321 2.83 21.62 9.52
CA LEU A 321 3.78 21.03 10.47
C LEU A 321 4.61 22.08 11.22
N ALA A 322 4.33 23.37 11.05
CA ALA A 322 5.05 24.44 11.73
C ALA A 322 4.88 24.35 13.26
N GLY A 323 6.00 24.36 13.98
CA GLY A 323 5.99 24.33 15.45
C GLY A 323 5.53 23.01 16.05
N THR A 324 5.50 21.93 15.27
CA THR A 324 5.26 20.58 15.80
C THR A 324 6.33 20.20 16.82
N THR A 325 5.91 19.48 17.84
CA THR A 325 6.80 18.97 18.89
C THR A 325 6.86 17.45 18.84
N ARG A 326 7.93 16.89 19.39
CA ARG A 326 8.10 15.44 19.50
C ARG A 326 7.02 14.87 20.42
N LEU A 327 6.39 13.77 20.01
CA LEU A 327 5.50 13.01 20.87
C LEU A 327 6.30 12.27 21.97
N VAL A 328 5.95 12.51 23.23
CA VAL A 328 6.55 11.90 24.42
C VAL A 328 5.57 10.88 25.00
N LEU A 329 5.86 9.60 24.78
CA LEU A 329 5.08 8.50 25.32
C LEU A 329 5.66 8.02 26.67
N PRO A 330 4.82 7.46 27.56
CA PRO A 330 5.27 6.90 28.83
C PRO A 330 6.02 5.57 28.57
N THR A 331 7.33 5.66 28.34
CA THR A 331 8.18 4.48 28.12
C THR A 331 8.78 3.97 29.43
N ASP A 332 8.85 2.65 29.61
CA ASP A 332 9.42 2.02 30.82
C ASP A 332 10.90 2.34 31.06
N ARG A 333 11.63 2.69 29.99
CA ARG A 333 13.07 3.01 30.00
C ARG A 333 13.33 4.27 29.19
N ALA A 334 14.43 4.96 29.50
CA ALA A 334 14.90 6.09 28.71
C ALA A 334 15.26 5.65 27.28
N ARG A 335 15.10 6.56 26.32
CA ARG A 335 15.51 6.30 24.93
C ARG A 335 17.04 6.15 24.85
N PRO A 336 17.55 5.14 24.13
CA PRO A 336 18.99 5.00 23.89
C PRO A 336 19.50 6.12 22.98
N ALA A 337 20.81 6.39 23.00
CA ALA A 337 21.44 7.42 22.16
C ALA A 337 21.32 7.14 20.65
N GLN A 338 21.16 5.87 20.28
CA GLN A 338 20.92 5.40 18.92
C GLN A 338 19.77 4.39 18.93
N GLN A 339 18.89 4.46 17.94
CA GLN A 339 17.78 3.52 17.79
C GLN A 339 18.30 2.08 17.60
N SER A 340 17.79 1.15 18.42
CA SER A 340 18.16 -0.27 18.33
C SER A 340 17.38 -1.05 17.29
N PHE A 341 16.21 -0.55 16.88
CA PHE A 341 15.22 -1.22 16.00
C PHE A 341 14.67 -2.56 16.53
N ALA A 342 15.09 -3.02 17.71
CA ALA A 342 14.52 -4.17 18.38
C ALA A 342 13.05 -3.89 18.75
N ALA A 343 12.16 -4.80 18.35
CA ALA A 343 10.72 -4.66 18.48
C ALA A 343 10.05 -5.98 18.90
N ALA A 344 8.81 -5.88 19.34
CA ALA A 344 7.91 -6.98 19.58
C ALA A 344 6.49 -6.56 19.14
N THR A 345 5.64 -7.54 18.86
CA THR A 345 4.27 -7.31 18.38
C THR A 345 3.28 -7.76 19.46
N VAL A 346 2.23 -6.95 19.67
CA VAL A 346 1.11 -7.30 20.56
C VAL A 346 -0.17 -7.27 19.73
N PRO A 347 -0.79 -8.43 19.45
CA PRO A 347 -2.02 -8.47 18.68
C PRO A 347 -3.20 -7.91 19.50
N ILE A 348 -4.02 -7.08 18.86
CA ILE A 348 -5.25 -6.53 19.42
C ILE A 348 -6.39 -6.86 18.47
N VAL A 349 -7.46 -7.49 19.00
CA VAL A 349 -8.63 -7.87 18.21
C VAL A 349 -9.79 -6.93 18.52
N ILE A 350 -10.29 -6.26 17.49
CA ILE A 350 -11.57 -5.52 17.52
C ILE A 350 -12.62 -6.45 16.92
N ASP A 351 -13.56 -6.91 17.73
CA ASP A 351 -14.56 -7.88 17.28
C ASP A 351 -15.52 -7.32 16.21
N ALA A 352 -16.29 -8.23 15.60
CA ALA A 352 -17.20 -7.88 14.50
C ALA A 352 -18.34 -6.94 14.92
N ASP A 353 -18.82 -7.03 16.17
CA ASP A 353 -19.89 -6.16 16.67
C ASP A 353 -19.38 -4.73 16.86
N LEU A 354 -18.22 -4.56 17.50
CA LEU A 354 -17.57 -3.28 17.66
C LEU A 354 -17.18 -2.68 16.31
N THR A 355 -16.63 -3.49 15.39
CA THR A 355 -16.33 -3.06 14.02
C THR A 355 -17.59 -2.56 13.30
N GLY A 356 -18.71 -3.28 13.43
CA GLY A 356 -20.00 -2.86 12.86
C GLY A 356 -20.52 -1.54 13.46
N LYS A 357 -20.34 -1.33 14.76
CA LYS A 357 -20.67 -0.07 15.46
C LYS A 357 -19.78 1.08 14.98
N LEU A 358 -18.48 0.85 14.85
CA LEU A 358 -17.54 1.85 14.34
C LEU A 358 -17.88 2.27 12.90
N LYS A 359 -18.18 1.31 12.01
CA LYS A 359 -18.63 1.62 10.64
C LYS A 359 -19.87 2.51 10.61
N ARG A 360 -20.87 2.22 11.46
CA ARG A 360 -22.07 3.06 11.58
C ARG A 360 -21.75 4.47 12.10
N LEU A 361 -20.88 4.58 13.10
CA LEU A 361 -20.41 5.87 13.61
C LEU A 361 -19.69 6.65 12.50
N SER A 362 -18.84 5.99 11.71
CA SER A 362 -18.14 6.61 10.60
C SER A 362 -19.11 7.24 9.60
N LEU A 363 -20.13 6.47 9.17
CA LEU A 363 -21.17 6.94 8.25
C LEU A 363 -21.97 8.12 8.81
N GLN A 364 -22.40 8.05 10.07
CA GLN A 364 -23.17 9.11 10.73
C GLN A 364 -22.43 10.46 10.77
N HIS A 365 -21.10 10.44 10.81
CA HIS A 365 -20.25 11.63 10.84
C HIS A 365 -19.57 11.93 9.49
N GLY A 366 -19.94 11.26 8.40
CA GLY A 366 -19.34 11.50 7.08
C GLY A 366 -17.84 11.20 7.03
N THR A 367 -17.37 10.23 7.82
CA THR A 367 -15.98 9.80 7.89
C THR A 367 -15.81 8.37 7.40
N THR A 368 -14.58 7.96 7.09
CA THR A 368 -14.26 6.54 6.86
C THR A 368 -13.93 5.83 8.17
N LEU A 369 -13.98 4.49 8.16
CA LEU A 369 -13.53 3.70 9.31
C LEU A 369 -12.08 4.02 9.71
N PHE A 370 -11.21 4.21 8.72
CA PHE A 370 -9.83 4.66 8.94
C PHE A 370 -9.77 5.97 9.74
N MET A 371 -10.53 6.99 9.34
CA MET A 371 -10.58 8.27 10.05
C MET A 371 -11.09 8.08 11.49
N THR A 372 -12.11 7.24 11.69
CA THR A 372 -12.65 6.95 13.02
C THR A 372 -11.61 6.26 13.91
N VAL A 373 -10.88 5.27 13.39
CA VAL A 373 -9.82 4.58 14.15
C VAL A 373 -8.63 5.51 14.40
N LEU A 374 -8.24 6.33 13.43
CA LEU A 374 -7.20 7.35 13.60
C LEU A 374 -7.57 8.35 14.71
N THR A 375 -8.83 8.81 14.73
CA THR A 375 -9.35 9.68 15.80
C THR A 375 -9.27 9.00 17.16
N ALA A 376 -9.72 7.75 17.27
CA ALA A 376 -9.64 6.99 18.51
C ALA A 376 -8.18 6.80 18.96
N TRP A 377 -7.28 6.50 18.04
CA TRP A 377 -5.85 6.34 18.31
C TRP A 377 -5.20 7.63 18.78
N ALA A 378 -5.50 8.76 18.14
CA ALA A 378 -5.04 10.08 18.57
C ALA A 378 -5.51 10.42 19.99
N ALA A 379 -6.76 10.08 20.34
CA ALA A 379 -7.27 10.28 21.70
C ALA A 379 -6.54 9.42 22.74
N VAL A 380 -6.16 8.17 22.40
CA VAL A 380 -5.34 7.32 23.28
C VAL A 380 -3.96 7.92 23.46
N LEU A 381 -3.28 8.28 22.36
CA LEU A 381 -1.95 8.87 22.40
C LEU A 381 -1.93 10.16 23.23
N SER A 382 -2.92 11.03 23.04
CA SER A 382 -3.06 12.29 23.78
C SER A 382 -3.19 12.05 25.28
N ARG A 383 -4.03 11.10 25.70
CA ARG A 383 -4.19 10.76 27.12
C ARG A 383 -2.95 10.15 27.74
N LEU A 384 -2.19 9.37 26.97
CA LEU A 384 -0.95 8.74 27.45
C LEU A 384 0.21 9.74 27.54
N SER A 385 0.32 10.67 26.59
CA SER A 385 1.41 11.66 26.54
C SER A 385 1.12 12.93 27.34
N GLY A 386 -0.15 13.24 27.59
CA GLY A 386 -0.57 14.55 28.09
C GLY A 386 -0.46 15.67 27.06
N GLN A 387 -0.24 15.35 25.77
CA GLN A 387 -0.13 16.31 24.67
C GLN A 387 -1.43 16.34 23.86
N ASP A 388 -1.86 17.52 23.45
CA ASP A 388 -3.06 17.75 22.63
C ASP A 388 -2.73 18.00 21.14
N ASP A 389 -1.49 18.34 20.81
CA ASP A 389 -0.97 18.46 19.45
C ASP A 389 -0.08 17.25 19.10
N LEU A 390 -0.54 16.42 18.17
CA LEU A 390 0.11 15.14 17.83
C LEU A 390 0.36 15.03 16.34
N VAL A 391 1.49 14.44 15.94
CA VAL A 391 1.74 14.07 14.54
C VAL A 391 1.77 12.55 14.41
N ILE A 392 0.87 11.99 13.60
CA ILE A 392 0.79 10.56 13.33
C ILE A 392 1.15 10.31 11.87
N GLY A 393 2.08 9.39 11.64
CA GLY A 393 2.46 8.94 10.30
C GLY A 393 1.42 7.99 9.74
N VAL A 394 1.02 8.18 8.49
CA VAL A 394 0.11 7.27 7.80
C VAL A 394 0.68 6.93 6.42
N PRO A 395 1.01 5.66 6.15
CA PRO A 395 1.46 5.26 4.83
C PRO A 395 0.31 5.39 3.82
N SER A 396 0.63 5.90 2.64
CA SER A 396 -0.24 5.95 1.46
C SER A 396 0.38 5.14 0.34
N ALA A 397 -0.43 4.34 -0.36
CA ALA A 397 0.04 3.56 -1.50
C ALA A 397 0.60 4.45 -2.62
N ASN A 398 0.14 5.72 -2.72
CA ASN A 398 0.59 6.68 -3.73
C ASN A 398 0.44 6.17 -5.18
N ARG A 399 -0.58 5.34 -5.41
CA ARG A 399 -0.94 4.75 -6.70
C ARG A 399 -2.29 5.27 -7.18
N GLY A 400 -2.34 6.57 -7.45
CA GLY A 400 -3.54 7.19 -8.03
C GLY A 400 -3.74 6.76 -9.48
N GLN A 401 -2.67 6.79 -10.29
CA GLN A 401 -2.73 6.54 -11.72
C GLN A 401 -2.90 5.05 -12.04
N ARG A 402 -3.78 4.72 -12.99
CA ARG A 402 -4.04 3.33 -13.40
C ARG A 402 -2.78 2.66 -13.96
N GLU A 403 -1.98 3.41 -14.70
CA GLU A 403 -0.78 2.94 -15.40
C GLU A 403 0.28 2.41 -14.43
N ILE A 404 0.25 2.83 -13.16
CA ILE A 404 1.19 2.37 -12.13
C ILE A 404 0.61 1.30 -11.21
N GLU A 405 -0.67 0.90 -11.32
CA GLU A 405 -1.28 -0.12 -10.44
C GLU A 405 -0.65 -1.50 -10.65
N GLU A 406 -0.19 -1.80 -11.86
CA GLU A 406 0.39 -3.10 -12.25
C GLU A 406 1.91 -3.17 -12.12
N LEU A 407 2.57 -2.07 -11.73
CA LEU A 407 4.03 -2.01 -11.65
C LEU A 407 4.56 -2.51 -10.30
N ILE A 408 5.67 -3.23 -10.33
CA ILE A 408 6.51 -3.42 -9.14
C ILE A 408 7.43 -2.20 -8.98
N GLY A 409 7.55 -1.71 -7.75
CA GLY A 409 8.42 -0.57 -7.43
C GLY A 409 8.13 0.05 -6.07
N PHE A 410 8.89 1.09 -5.71
CA PHE A 410 8.70 1.79 -4.43
C PHE A 410 7.82 3.03 -4.60
N PHE A 411 6.51 2.90 -4.40
CA PHE A 411 5.56 4.01 -4.56
C PHE A 411 5.13 4.63 -3.24
N VAL A 412 5.09 3.81 -2.17
CA VAL A 412 4.61 4.21 -0.84
C VAL A 412 5.16 5.57 -0.41
N ASN A 413 4.23 6.45 -0.02
CA ASN A 413 4.52 7.73 0.63
C ASN A 413 4.05 7.67 2.09
N THR A 414 4.51 8.59 2.94
CA THR A 414 4.02 8.75 4.32
C THR A 414 3.43 10.14 4.51
N LEU A 415 2.16 10.21 4.94
CA LEU A 415 1.50 11.46 5.30
C LEU A 415 1.69 11.74 6.79
N ALA A 416 2.20 12.93 7.13
CA ALA A 416 2.34 13.37 8.51
C ALA A 416 1.07 14.11 8.97
N LEU A 417 0.15 13.40 9.60
CA LEU A 417 -1.14 13.95 10.01
C LEU A 417 -1.02 14.62 11.37
N ARG A 418 -1.07 15.95 11.39
CA ARG A 418 -1.12 16.74 12.63
C ARG A 418 -2.57 16.86 13.13
N LEU A 419 -2.83 16.32 14.30
CA LEU A 419 -4.15 16.26 14.92
C LEU A 419 -4.14 17.12 16.19
N ASP A 420 -5.16 17.99 16.29
CA ASP A 420 -5.35 18.94 17.38
C ASP A 420 -6.55 18.51 18.25
N LEU A 421 -6.23 18.09 19.47
CA LEU A 421 -7.15 17.67 20.52
C LEU A 421 -7.36 18.76 21.59
N SER A 422 -6.86 19.98 21.37
CA SER A 422 -6.99 21.08 22.33
C SER A 422 -8.45 21.50 22.54
N GLY A 423 -8.74 21.96 23.76
CA GLY A 423 -10.05 22.48 24.15
C GLY A 423 -11.11 21.43 24.46
N GLU A 424 -10.71 20.21 24.85
CA GLU A 424 -11.59 19.11 25.26
C GLU A 424 -12.74 18.83 24.26
N PRO A 425 -12.44 18.56 22.98
CA PRO A 425 -13.45 18.39 21.95
C PRO A 425 -14.33 17.16 22.23
N SER A 426 -15.60 17.27 21.87
CA SER A 426 -16.49 16.11 21.75
C SER A 426 -15.99 15.15 20.66
N VAL A 427 -16.46 13.90 20.70
CA VAL A 427 -16.12 12.89 19.67
C VAL A 427 -16.47 13.37 18.27
N SER A 428 -17.62 14.01 18.11
CA SER A 428 -18.07 14.56 16.82
C SER A 428 -17.13 15.65 16.31
N GLU A 429 -16.71 16.57 17.17
CA GLU A 429 -15.77 17.64 16.80
C GLU A 429 -14.40 17.08 16.43
N LEU A 430 -13.92 16.09 17.17
CA LEU A 430 -12.61 15.48 16.89
C LEU A 430 -12.61 14.67 15.59
N LEU A 431 -13.71 13.96 15.29
CA LEU A 431 -13.90 13.29 14.00
C LEU A 431 -13.89 14.29 12.84
N GLU A 432 -14.58 15.42 12.99
CA GLU A 432 -14.61 16.47 11.98
C GLU A 432 -13.22 17.12 11.77
N ARG A 433 -12.50 17.44 12.87
CA ARG A 433 -11.11 17.92 12.80
C ARG A 433 -10.22 16.92 12.06
N THR A 434 -10.34 15.63 12.40
CA THR A 434 -9.57 14.55 11.77
C THR A 434 -9.88 14.43 10.29
N ARG A 435 -11.17 14.45 9.91
CA ARG A 435 -11.62 14.41 8.51
C ARG A 435 -10.99 15.53 7.71
N ARG A 436 -11.04 16.76 8.20
CA ARG A 436 -10.44 17.93 7.55
C ARG A 436 -8.92 17.78 7.39
N THR A 437 -8.20 17.33 8.42
CA THR A 437 -6.75 17.08 8.35
C THR A 437 -6.42 16.01 7.31
N VAL A 438 -7.12 14.87 7.33
CA VAL A 438 -6.88 13.76 6.41
C VAL A 438 -7.12 14.18 4.96
N LEU A 439 -8.23 14.86 4.67
CA LEU A 439 -8.55 15.31 3.32
C LEU A 439 -7.54 16.34 2.81
N ALA A 440 -7.18 17.31 3.65
CA ALA A 440 -6.17 18.31 3.28
C ALA A 440 -4.81 17.66 3.02
N ALA A 441 -4.38 16.68 3.83
CA ALA A 441 -3.13 15.96 3.63
C ALA A 441 -3.16 15.11 2.35
N GLN A 442 -4.30 14.50 2.01
CA GLN A 442 -4.48 13.70 0.80
C GLN A 442 -4.45 14.56 -0.48
N GLU A 443 -5.02 15.77 -0.45
CA GLU A 443 -4.87 16.73 -1.56
C GLU A 443 -3.41 17.17 -1.76
N HIS A 444 -2.58 17.01 -0.73
CA HIS A 444 -1.16 17.35 -0.74
C HIS A 444 -0.23 16.12 -0.70
N GLN A 445 -0.73 14.94 -1.08
CA GLN A 445 0.00 13.69 -0.98
C GLN A 445 1.11 13.50 -2.03
N ASP A 446 1.13 14.30 -3.10
CA ASP A 446 2.14 14.16 -4.16
C ASP A 446 3.54 14.44 -3.65
N LEU A 447 3.67 15.25 -2.59
CA LEU A 447 4.96 15.56 -2.00
C LEU A 447 5.42 14.39 -1.12
N PRO A 448 6.56 13.78 -1.44
CA PRO A 448 7.13 12.71 -0.64
C PRO A 448 7.47 13.21 0.76
N PHE A 449 7.24 12.37 1.76
CA PHE A 449 7.51 12.66 3.18
C PHE A 449 8.93 13.21 3.41
N GLU A 450 9.88 12.76 2.61
CA GLU A 450 11.27 13.13 2.69
C GLU A 450 11.51 14.58 2.30
N GLN A 451 10.81 15.04 1.26
CA GLN A 451 10.78 16.45 0.88
C GLN A 451 10.07 17.27 1.95
N VAL A 452 9.02 16.73 2.57
CA VAL A 452 8.37 17.36 3.73
C VAL A 452 9.36 17.58 4.87
N VAL A 453 10.17 16.57 5.22
CA VAL A 453 11.23 16.71 6.26
C VAL A 453 12.26 17.77 5.87
N GLU A 454 12.69 17.82 4.60
CA GLU A 454 13.64 18.84 4.11
C GLU A 454 13.07 20.26 4.16
N ILE A 455 11.76 20.42 3.96
CA ILE A 455 11.07 21.71 3.99
C ILE A 455 10.78 22.18 5.41
N VAL A 456 10.36 21.28 6.29
CA VAL A 456 10.01 21.59 7.69
C VAL A 456 11.27 21.78 8.54
N GLN A 457 12.37 21.12 8.18
CA GLN A 457 13.66 21.19 8.88
C GLN A 457 13.56 20.99 10.41
N PRO A 458 12.90 19.93 10.88
CA PRO A 458 12.88 19.61 12.30
C PRO A 458 14.31 19.34 12.83
N PRO A 459 14.56 19.51 14.14
CA PRO A 459 15.83 19.16 14.76
C PRO A 459 16.25 17.72 14.40
N ARG A 460 17.48 17.54 13.94
CA ARG A 460 18.03 16.21 13.66
C ARG A 460 18.53 15.56 14.94
N ALA A 461 18.17 14.31 15.15
CA ALA A 461 18.64 13.50 16.26
C ALA A 461 18.85 12.04 15.81
N LEU A 462 19.69 11.30 16.53
CA LEU A 462 19.99 9.88 16.23
C LEU A 462 19.13 8.90 17.03
N ASP A 463 18.49 9.37 18.10
CA ASP A 463 17.66 8.58 19.02
C ASP A 463 16.19 8.50 18.57
N HIS A 464 15.77 9.30 17.58
CA HIS A 464 14.42 9.28 17.04
C HIS A 464 14.33 9.84 15.62
N THR A 465 13.25 9.46 14.95
CA THR A 465 12.81 9.98 13.65
C THR A 465 12.29 11.42 13.77
N PRO A 466 12.55 12.31 12.78
CA PRO A 466 12.39 13.76 12.99
C PRO A 466 10.96 14.26 13.23
N LEU A 467 9.98 13.82 12.43
CA LEU A 467 8.58 14.32 12.52
C LEU A 467 7.60 13.32 13.14
N LEU A 468 7.90 12.03 13.06
CA LEU A 468 6.95 10.96 13.33
C LEU A 468 7.53 10.04 14.40
N GLN A 469 6.81 9.82 15.50
CA GLN A 469 7.20 8.82 16.50
C GLN A 469 6.21 7.65 16.57
N VAL A 470 5.03 7.82 15.98
CA VAL A 470 3.99 6.80 15.88
C VAL A 470 3.48 6.77 14.44
N MET A 471 3.24 5.56 13.94
CA MET A 471 2.64 5.31 12.64
C MET A 471 1.35 4.52 12.82
N LEU A 472 0.33 4.82 12.02
CA LEU A 472 -0.89 4.03 11.89
C LEU A 472 -0.99 3.55 10.44
N ALA A 473 -0.56 2.31 10.20
CA ALA A 473 -0.76 1.65 8.91
C ALA A 473 -2.20 1.11 8.83
N TRP A 474 -2.87 1.35 7.70
CA TRP A 474 -4.22 0.84 7.45
C TRP A 474 -4.21 -0.08 6.24
N GLU A 475 -4.29 -1.37 6.51
CA GLU A 475 -4.29 -2.41 5.48
C GLU A 475 -5.71 -2.91 5.26
N ASN A 476 -6.28 -2.59 4.10
CA ASN A 476 -7.63 -3.01 3.71
C ASN A 476 -7.64 -3.84 2.42
N ASN A 477 -6.46 -4.06 1.84
CA ASN A 477 -6.30 -4.86 0.64
C ASN A 477 -5.86 -6.25 1.10
N GLY A 478 -6.54 -7.30 0.63
CA GLY A 478 -6.02 -8.65 0.82
C GLY A 478 -4.62 -8.74 0.22
N VAL A 479 -3.68 -9.30 0.96
CA VAL A 479 -2.42 -9.78 0.37
C VAL A 479 -2.83 -10.69 -0.78
N GLY A 480 -2.31 -10.44 -1.99
CA GLY A 480 -2.71 -11.19 -3.18
C GLY A 480 -2.65 -12.70 -2.91
N SER A 481 -3.73 -13.43 -3.22
CA SER A 481 -3.74 -14.87 -3.02
C SER A 481 -2.80 -15.53 -4.02
N LEU A 482 -1.88 -16.34 -3.52
CA LEU A 482 -1.06 -17.20 -4.35
C LEU A 482 -1.89 -18.47 -4.61
N ASP A 483 -2.15 -18.77 -5.88
CA ASP A 483 -2.97 -19.92 -6.30
C ASP A 483 -2.19 -20.73 -7.34
N LEU A 484 -1.42 -21.69 -6.83
CA LEU A 484 -0.57 -22.57 -7.62
C LEU A 484 -1.24 -23.94 -7.74
N PRO A 485 -1.51 -24.45 -8.96
CA PRO A 485 -2.13 -25.75 -9.11
C PRO A 485 -1.33 -26.85 -8.40
N GLY A 486 -2.04 -27.74 -7.71
CA GLY A 486 -1.41 -28.86 -7.00
C GLY A 486 -0.71 -28.51 -5.68
N LEU A 487 -0.72 -27.24 -5.24
CA LEU A 487 -0.08 -26.78 -4.00
C LEU A 487 -1.07 -26.12 -3.05
N ASN A 488 -0.97 -26.46 -1.76
CA ASN A 488 -1.54 -25.68 -0.68
C ASN A 488 -0.48 -24.74 -0.11
N ILE A 489 -0.82 -23.47 0.08
CA ILE A 489 0.12 -22.41 0.44
C ILE A 489 -0.29 -21.82 1.78
N GLU A 490 0.66 -21.81 2.70
CA GLU A 490 0.50 -21.23 4.03
C GLU A 490 1.62 -20.21 4.25
N ALA A 491 1.32 -19.09 4.93
CA ALA A 491 2.38 -18.25 5.45
C ALA A 491 3.20 -19.08 6.44
N ALA A 492 4.52 -19.10 6.30
CA ALA A 492 5.39 -19.82 7.21
C ALA A 492 5.56 -19.01 8.51
N SER A 493 4.47 -18.81 9.27
CA SER A 493 4.35 -18.13 10.58
C SER A 493 5.00 -16.74 10.77
N GLU A 494 4.30 -15.83 11.48
CA GLU A 494 4.82 -14.50 11.88
C GLU A 494 5.95 -14.55 12.94
N GLU A 495 6.37 -15.74 13.39
CA GLU A 495 7.46 -15.92 14.36
C GLU A 495 8.87 -15.99 13.70
N ILE A 496 8.91 -15.85 12.37
CA ILE A 496 10.13 -15.72 11.56
C ILE A 496 10.41 -14.24 11.29
#